data_AF-A0A5E6NWV4-F1
#
_entry.id   AF-A0A5E6NWV4-F1
#
_cell.length_a   1.000
_cell.length_b   1.000
_cell.length_c   1.000
_cell.angle_alpha   90.00
_cell.angle_beta   90.00
_cell.angle_gamma   90.00
#
_symmetry.space_group_name_H-M   'P 1'
#
loop_
_entity.id
_entity.type
_entity.pdbx_description
1 polymer ?
#
loop_
_entity_poly.entity_id
_entity_poly.type
_entity_poly.pdbx_seq_one_letter_code
_entity_poly.pdbx_strand_id
1 'polypeptide(L)' 'MKIVSLFTGAGGLDKGFEAAGFETIWANEFDKAIWETFEKNFPKTMLDKRSIREVPSDEIPDC' A
#
# COMPACT_ATOMS: atom_id res chain seq x y z
N MET A 1 -11.81 3.62 -8.91
CA MET A 1 -10.76 2.87 -9.66
C MET A 1 -9.84 2.24 -8.64
N LYS A 2 -9.41 1.00 -8.85
CA LYS A 2 -8.50 0.31 -7.92
C LYS A 2 -7.07 0.71 -8.25
N ILE A 3 -6.21 0.81 -7.24
CA ILE A 3 -4.79 1.12 -7.41
C ILE A 3 -3.93 0.29 -6.46
N VAL A 4 -2.65 0.14 -6.82
CA VAL A 4 -1.61 -0.37 -5.93
C VAL A 4 -0.68 0.76 -5.51
N SER A 5 -0.15 0.68 -4.29
CA SER A 5 0.71 1.73 -3.71
C SER A 5 2.11 1.18 -3.42
N LEU A 6 3.11 1.66 -4.16
CA LEU A 6 4.50 1.29 -3.97
C LEU A 6 5.21 2.34 -3.11
N PHE A 7 6.06 1.90 -2.19
CA PHE A 7 6.76 2.79 -1.25
C PHE A 7 5.75 3.65 -0.47
N THR A 8 4.70 3.02 0.05
CA THR A 8 3.51 3.75 0.56
C THR A 8 3.83 4.63 1.76
N GLY A 9 4.91 4.35 2.50
CA GLY A 9 5.21 5.02 3.75
C GLY A 9 4.01 4.95 4.70
N ALA A 10 3.73 6.04 5.41
CA ALA A 10 2.57 6.11 6.29
C ALA A 10 1.22 6.27 5.54
N GLY A 11 1.22 6.28 4.20
CA GLY A 11 0.02 6.36 3.36
C GLY A 11 -0.49 7.78 3.10
N GLY A 12 0.40 8.78 3.05
CA GLY A 12 0.00 10.17 2.77
C GLY A 12 -0.62 10.35 1.38
N LEU A 13 -0.01 9.73 0.37
CA LEU A 13 -0.52 9.75 -1.01
C LEU A 13 -1.82 8.93 -1.13
N ASP A 14 -1.86 7.77 -0.47
CA ASP A 14 -3.03 6.90 -0.41
C ASP A 14 -4.26 7.62 0.15
N LYS A 15 -4.11 8.41 1.21
CA LYS A 15 -5.21 9.26 1.72
C LYS A 15 -5.74 10.25 0.69
N GLY A 16 -4.85 10.84 -0.10
CA GLY A 16 -5.24 11.73 -1.19
C GLY A 16 -6.05 11.00 -2.27
N PHE A 17 -5.62 9.79 -2.65
CA PHE A 17 -6.32 8.96 -3.62
C PHE A 17 -7.68 8.46 -3.11
N GLU A 18 -7.78 8.00 -1.84
CA GLU A 18 -9.05 7.67 -1.22
C GLU A 18 -10.04 8.85 -1.26
N ALA A 19 -9.56 10.05 -0.91
CA ALA A 19 -10.37 11.27 -0.96
C ALA A 19 -10.83 11.64 -2.39
N ALA A 20 -10.05 11.26 -3.40
CA ALA A 20 -10.40 11.42 -4.81
C ALA A 20 -11.28 10.28 -5.38
N GLY A 21 -11.68 9.29 -4.56
CA GLY A 21 -12.56 8.19 -4.97
C GLY A 21 -11.85 6.96 -5.55
N PHE A 22 -10.53 6.84 -5.32
CA PHE A 22 -9.76 5.64 -5.62
C PHE A 22 -9.75 4.68 -4.43
N GLU A 23 -9.43 3.42 -4.68
CA GLU A 23 -9.33 2.38 -3.66
C GLU A 23 -7.94 1.74 -3.73
N THR A 24 -7.10 1.97 -2.72
CA THR A 24 -5.82 1.25 -2.59
C THR A 24 -6.09 -0.16 -2.08
N ILE A 25 -5.95 -1.15 -2.95
CA ILE A 25 -6.24 -2.57 -2.61
C ILE A 25 -5.00 -3.30 -2.06
N TRP A 26 -3.82 -2.80 -2.39
CA TRP A 26 -2.54 -3.40 -2.05
C TRP A 26 -1.48 -2.30 -1.93
N ALA A 27 -0.64 -2.38 -0.91
CA ALA A 27 0.45 -1.45 -0.69
C ALA A 27 1.73 -2.19 -0.30
N ASN A 28 2.89 -1.63 -0.64
CA ASN A 28 4.20 -2.16 -0.24
C ASN A 28 4.98 -1.16 0.60
N GLU A 29 5.43 -1.61 1.78
CA GLU A 29 6.36 -0.88 2.65
C GLU A 29 7.25 -1.84 3.42
N PHE A 30 8.56 -1.69 3.28
CA PHE A 30 9.56 -2.54 3.91
C PHE A 30 9.92 -2.06 5.33
N ASP A 31 9.85 -0.76 5.61
CA ASP A 31 10.27 -0.21 6.89
C ASP A 31 9.27 -0.56 8.01
N LYS A 32 9.73 -1.44 8.92
CA LYS A 32 8.99 -1.89 10.09
C LYS A 32 8.53 -0.76 11.01
N ALA A 33 9.23 0.37 11.06
CA ALA A 33 8.82 1.51 11.87
C ALA A 33 7.50 2.15 11.38
N ILE A 34 7.12 1.89 10.13
CA ILE A 34 5.97 2.52 9.47
C ILE A 34 4.71 1.64 9.53
N TRP A 35 4.85 0.32 9.55
CA TRP A 35 3.76 -0.64 9.39
C TRP A 35 2.54 -0.36 10.27
N GLU A 36 2.76 -0.14 11.57
CA GLU A 36 1.67 0.13 12.52
C GLU A 36 0.86 1.37 12.13
N THR A 37 1.54 2.42 11.68
CA THR A 37 0.89 3.66 11.25
C THR A 37 0.05 3.43 9.99
N PHE A 38 0.60 2.71 9.01
CA PHE A 38 -0.13 2.40 7.78
C PHE A 38 -1.36 1.51 8.07
N GLU A 39 -1.16 0.38 8.75
CA GLU A 39 -2.23 -0.59 9.06
C GLU A 39 -3.36 0.02 9.89
N LYS A 40 -3.03 0.95 10.80
CA LYS A 40 -4.03 1.70 11.58
C LYS A 40 -4.92 2.61 10.71
N ASN A 41 -4.34 3.25 9.69
CA ASN A 41 -5.05 4.22 8.85
C ASN A 41 -5.71 3.59 7.61
N PHE A 42 -5.24 2.42 7.19
CA PHE A 42 -5.67 1.67 6.01
C PHE A 42 -5.96 0.19 6.34
N PRO A 43 -6.88 -0.11 7.28
CA PRO A 43 -7.09 -1.47 7.79
C PRO A 43 -7.68 -2.45 6.76
N LYS A 44 -8.10 -1.94 5.59
CA LYS A 44 -8.65 -2.74 4.48
C LYS A 44 -7.65 -2.99 3.36
N THR A 45 -6.51 -2.32 3.40
CA THR A 45 -5.47 -2.43 2.37
C THR A 45 -4.46 -3.47 2.82
N MET A 46 -4.15 -4.43 1.95
CA MET A 46 -3.11 -5.42 2.23
C MET A 46 -1.74 -4.72 2.20
N LEU A 47 -0.96 -4.86 3.28
CA LEU A 47 0.40 -4.33 3.34
C LEU A 47 1.43 -5.45 3.10
N ASP A 48 2.06 -5.45 1.94
CA ASP A 48 3.23 -6.29 1.66
C ASP A 48 4.48 -5.67 2.30
N LYS A 49 5.05 -6.41 3.25
CA LYS A 49 6.16 -5.97 4.11
C LYS A 49 7.55 -6.31 3.56
N ARG A 50 7.62 -6.96 2.40
CA ARG A 50 8.88 -7.35 1.75
C ARG A 50 9.56 -6.14 1.10
N SER A 51 10.86 -6.25 0.82
CA SER A 51 11.48 -5.30 -0.11
C SER A 51 10.80 -5.45 -1.47
N ILE A 52 10.50 -4.35 -2.18
CA ILE A 52 9.91 -4.44 -3.53
C ILE A 52 10.77 -5.24 -4.51
N ARG A 53 12.08 -5.36 -4.24
CA ARG A 53 13.01 -6.20 -5.03
C ARG A 53 12.74 -7.70 -4.89
N GLU A 54 11.99 -8.09 -3.87
CA GLU A 54 11.61 -9.48 -3.54
C GLU A 54 10.14 -9.77 -3.87
N VAL A 55 9.44 -8.82 -4.51
CA VAL A 55 8.05 -9.00 -4.94
C VAL A 55 8.03 -9.20 -6.46
N PRO A 56 7.83 -10.45 -6.93
CA PRO A 56 7.59 -10.73 -8.34
C PRO A 56 6.40 -9.94 -8.88
N SER A 57 6.46 -9.50 -10.13
CA SER A 57 5.42 -8.65 -10.73
C SER A 57 4.07 -9.36 -10.86
N ASP A 58 4.06 -10.68 -10.96
CA ASP A 58 2.86 -11.53 -11.01
C ASP A 58 2.21 -11.77 -9.63
N GLU A 59 2.89 -11.40 -8.54
CA GLU A 59 2.30 -11.36 -7.20
C GLU A 59 1.63 -10.01 -6.88
N ILE A 60 1.84 -8.98 -7.71
CA ILE A 60 1.18 -7.67 -7.56
C ILE A 60 -0.23 -7.79 -8.17
N PRO A 61 -1.32 -7.47 -7.43
CA PRO A 61 -2.68 -7.58 -7.95
C PRO A 61 -2.93 -6.66 -9.14
N ASP A 62 -3.72 -7.13 -10.11
CA ASP A 62 -4.23 -6.29 -11.20
C ASP A 62 -5.18 -5.19 -10.67
N CYS A 63 -5.09 -3.99 -11.26
CA CYS A 63 -5.89 -2.83 -10.85
C CYS A 63 -6.30 -1.91 -12.02
#